data_AF-A0A6P1J9T0-F1
#
_entry.id   AF-A0A6P1J9T0-F1
#
_cell.length_a   1.000
_cell.length_b   1.000
_cell.length_c   1.000
_cell.angle_alpha   90.00
_cell.angle_beta   90.00
_cell.angle_gamma   90.00
#
_symmetry.space_group_name_H-M   'P 1'
#
loop_
_entity.id
_entity.type
_entity.pdbx_description
1 polymer ?
#
loop_
_entity_poly.entity_id
_entity_poly.type
_entity_poly.pdbx_seq_one_letter_code
_entity_poly.pdbx_strand_id
1 'polypeptide(L)'
;MLPNSESVIQQRVCLYLATHYPDVIFRSDFASGLKLSIAQASLHKRLQSSRAWPDLHIVEPRGEHAGLFIELKRKGVVVFKQDGTLRADEHLQEQAAMLASLRERGYRAEFAIGYDAAVALIESYLF
;
A
#
# COMPACT_ATOMS: atom_id res chain seq x y z
N MET A 1 7.09 -23.47 -0.34
CA MET A 1 6.90 -22.08 0.11
C MET A 1 5.88 -21.44 -0.81
N LEU A 2 4.83 -20.81 -0.26
CA LEU A 2 3.98 -19.93 -1.07
C LEU A 2 4.87 -18.82 -1.67
N PRO A 3 4.68 -18.42 -2.94
CA PRO A 3 5.49 -17.38 -3.55
C PRO A 3 5.36 -16.09 -2.73
N ASN A 4 6.47 -15.52 -2.30
CA ASN A 4 6.53 -14.30 -1.48
C ASN A 4 6.45 -13.04 -2.37
N SER A 5 5.52 -13.04 -3.32
CA SER A 5 5.28 -11.89 -4.20
C SER A 5 4.42 -10.85 -3.49
N GLU A 6 4.52 -9.61 -3.95
CA GLU A 6 3.73 -8.49 -3.44
C GLU A 6 2.22 -8.76 -3.55
N SER A 7 1.78 -9.34 -4.68
CA SER A 7 0.38 -9.77 -4.89
C SER A 7 -0.10 -10.80 -3.85
N VAL A 8 0.75 -11.76 -3.45
CA VAL A 8 0.38 -12.73 -2.40
C VAL A 8 0.29 -12.05 -1.04
N ILE A 9 1.15 -11.07 -0.76
CA ILE A 9 1.07 -10.27 0.47
C ILE A 9 -0.24 -9.49 0.50
N GLN A 10 -0.58 -8.79 -0.58
CA GLN A 10 -1.82 -8.03 -0.69
C GLN A 10 -3.06 -8.91 -0.46
N GLN A 11 -3.12 -10.09 -1.10
CA GLN A 11 -4.21 -11.04 -0.88
C GLN A 11 -4.35 -11.45 0.59
N ARG A 12 -3.23 -11.75 1.25
CA ARG A 12 -3.22 -12.13 2.66
C ARG A 12 -3.65 -10.98 3.57
N VAL A 13 -3.21 -9.75 3.29
CA VAL A 13 -3.61 -8.56 4.06
C VAL A 13 -5.10 -8.28 3.89
N CYS A 14 -5.63 -8.35 2.67
CA CYS A 14 -7.07 -8.19 2.42
C CYS A 14 -7.89 -9.26 3.13
N LEU A 15 -7.44 -10.52 3.12
CA LEU A 15 -8.09 -11.61 3.85
C LEU A 15 -8.06 -11.36 5.37
N TYR A 16 -6.95 -10.89 5.92
CA TYR A 16 -6.83 -10.56 7.33
C TYR A 16 -7.83 -9.46 7.72
N LEU A 17 -7.90 -8.35 6.96
CA LEU A 17 -8.90 -7.30 7.18
C LEU A 17 -10.34 -7.85 7.14
N ALA A 18 -10.69 -8.58 6.09
CA ALA A 18 -12.04 -9.13 5.93
C ALA A 18 -12.45 -10.11 7.04
N THR A 19 -11.49 -10.77 7.69
CA THR A 19 -11.75 -11.77 8.74
C THR A 19 -11.70 -11.21 10.15
N HIS A 20 -10.80 -10.27 10.44
CA HIS A 20 -10.60 -9.72 11.79
C HIS A 20 -11.33 -8.39 12.00
N TYR A 21 -11.61 -7.66 10.92
CA TYR A 21 -12.26 -6.36 10.93
C TYR A 21 -13.38 -6.30 9.88
N PRO A 22 -14.43 -7.14 9.99
CA PRO A 22 -15.45 -7.29 8.95
C PRO A 22 -16.26 -6.02 8.68
N ASP A 23 -16.31 -5.10 9.65
CA ASP A 23 -17.03 -3.83 9.52
C ASP A 23 -16.17 -2.69 8.93
N VAL A 24 -14.86 -2.91 8.78
CA VAL A 24 -13.93 -1.90 8.26
C VAL A 24 -14.04 -1.79 6.74
N ILE A 25 -14.28 -0.58 6.24
CA ILE A 25 -14.33 -0.31 4.81
C ILE A 25 -12.90 -0.15 4.27
N PHE A 26 -12.52 -0.98 3.31
CA PHE A 26 -11.23 -0.87 2.63
C PHE A 26 -11.33 -1.17 1.13
N ARG A 27 -10.34 -0.70 0.38
CA ARG A 27 -10.17 -1.04 -1.04
C ARG A 27 -8.70 -1.24 -1.35
N SER A 28 -8.42 -2.25 -2.15
CA SER A 28 -7.08 -2.52 -2.68
C SER A 28 -7.01 -2.22 -4.18
N ASP A 29 -5.85 -1.78 -4.67
CA ASP A 29 -5.61 -1.70 -6.12
C ASP A 29 -5.34 -3.10 -6.69
N PHE A 30 -6.35 -3.69 -7.31
CA PHE A 30 -6.27 -5.02 -7.89
C PHE A 30 -5.26 -5.12 -9.06
N ALA A 31 -4.95 -3.99 -9.70
CA ALA A 31 -4.10 -3.96 -10.88
C ALA A 31 -2.60 -4.09 -10.57
N SER A 32 -2.13 -3.66 -9.39
CA SER A 32 -0.70 -3.60 -9.06
C SER A 32 -0.03 -4.99 -9.06
N GLY A 33 -0.80 -6.05 -8.82
CA GLY A 33 -0.34 -7.44 -8.82
C GLY A 33 -0.56 -8.24 -10.11
N LEU A 34 -1.21 -7.66 -11.13
CA LEU A 34 -1.62 -8.40 -12.34
C LEU A 34 -0.77 -8.07 -13.56
N LYS A 35 -0.56 -9.09 -14.40
CA LYS A 35 -0.01 -8.88 -15.74
C LYS A 35 -1.10 -8.38 -16.69
N LEU A 36 -1.34 -7.08 -16.68
CA LEU A 36 -2.32 -6.43 -17.56
C LEU A 36 -1.85 -6.42 -19.03
N SER A 37 -2.79 -6.50 -19.96
CA SER A 37 -2.53 -6.15 -21.36
C SER A 37 -2.19 -4.66 -21.48
N ILE A 38 -1.53 -4.27 -22.58
CA ILE A 38 -1.18 -2.86 -22.84
C ILE A 38 -2.41 -1.96 -22.79
N ALA A 39 -3.53 -2.41 -23.38
CA ALA A 39 -4.79 -1.67 -23.36
C ALA A 39 -5.34 -1.49 -21.94
N GLN A 40 -5.33 -2.55 -21.12
CA GLN A 40 -5.76 -2.49 -19.72
C GLN A 40 -4.86 -1.58 -18.88
N ALA A 41 -3.53 -1.68 -19.03
CA ALA A 41 -2.57 -0.83 -18.32
C ALA A 41 -2.72 0.65 -18.69
N SER A 42 -2.92 0.93 -19.98
CA SER A 42 -3.17 2.28 -20.49
C SER A 42 -4.47 2.87 -19.94
N LEU A 43 -5.53 2.06 -19.87
CA LEU A 43 -6.81 2.46 -19.28
C LEU A 43 -6.68 2.69 -17.77
N HIS A 44 -6.06 1.77 -17.03
CA HIS A 44 -5.86 1.89 -15.58
C HIS A 44 -5.08 3.17 -15.25
N LYS A 45 -3.98 3.46 -15.94
CA LYS A 45 -3.21 4.70 -15.76
C LYS A 45 -4.05 5.97 -15.97
N ARG A 46 -4.98 5.96 -16.95
CA ARG A 46 -5.86 7.13 -17.21
C ARG A 46 -6.96 7.31 -16.18
N LEU A 47 -7.39 6.23 -15.54
CA LEU A 47 -8.47 6.25 -14.55
C LEU A 47 -7.98 6.60 -13.13
N GLN A 48 -6.67 6.66 -12.93
CA GLN A 48 -6.05 7.02 -11.65
C GLN A 48 -5.50 8.45 -11.70
N SER A 49 -5.52 9.13 -10.57
CA SER A 49 -4.86 10.44 -10.42
C SER A 49 -3.33 10.33 -10.50
N SER A 50 -2.78 9.14 -10.26
CA SER A 50 -1.36 8.85 -10.31
C SER A 50 -1.10 7.37 -10.58
N ARG A 51 0.05 7.06 -11.20
CA ARG A 51 0.56 5.70 -11.33
C ARG A 51 1.14 5.12 -10.03
N ALA A 52 1.31 5.96 -9.01
CA ALA A 52 1.87 5.61 -7.71
C ALA A 52 0.80 5.59 -6.61
N TRP A 53 -0.45 5.29 -6.97
CA TRP A 53 -1.53 5.13 -5.99
C TRP A 53 -1.23 3.94 -5.07
N PRO A 54 -1.43 4.05 -3.74
CA PRO A 54 -1.09 2.97 -2.81
C PRO A 54 -1.90 1.69 -3.01
N ASP A 55 -1.27 0.55 -2.76
CA ASP A 55 -1.88 -0.78 -2.93
C ASP A 55 -3.16 -1.00 -2.11
N LEU A 56 -3.25 -0.39 -0.93
CA LEU A 56 -4.37 -0.57 0.00
C LEU A 56 -4.73 0.74 0.66
N HIS A 57 -6.03 1.01 0.81
CA HIS A 57 -6.51 2.09 1.66
C HIS A 57 -7.74 1.67 2.47
N ILE A 58 -7.75 2.11 3.72
CA ILE A 58 -8.79 1.89 4.71
C ILE A 58 -9.50 3.22 4.95
N VAL A 59 -10.81 3.21 4.77
CA VAL A 59 -11.69 4.39 4.78
C VAL A 59 -12.33 4.55 6.16
N GLU A 60 -11.50 4.49 7.20
CA GLU A 60 -11.91 4.60 8.60
C GLU A 60 -11.17 5.76 9.25
N PRO A 61 -11.83 6.88 9.58
CA PRO A 61 -11.20 7.94 10.35
C PRO A 61 -10.80 7.45 11.74
N ARG A 62 -9.56 7.71 12.16
CA ARG A 62 -9.01 7.32 13.47
C ARG A 62 -8.10 8.41 14.03
N GLY A 63 -8.42 8.90 15.23
CA GLY A 63 -7.69 10.00 15.86
C GLY A 63 -7.67 11.24 14.95
N GLU A 64 -6.48 11.71 14.62
CA GLU A 64 -6.27 12.88 13.74
C GLU A 64 -6.25 12.53 12.25
N HIS A 65 -6.33 11.24 11.90
CA HIS A 65 -6.20 10.78 10.52
C HIS A 65 -7.56 10.46 9.89
N ALA A 66 -7.77 10.89 8.65
CA ALA A 66 -8.99 10.66 7.89
C ALA A 66 -9.10 9.24 7.28
N GLY A 67 -8.02 8.47 7.33
CA GLY A 67 -7.90 7.14 6.74
C GLY A 67 -6.46 6.65 6.75
N LEU A 68 -6.26 5.36 6.42
CA LEU A 68 -4.94 4.75 6.30
C LEU A 68 -4.67 4.32 4.86
N PHE A 69 -3.51 4.69 4.32
CA PHE A 69 -2.97 4.21 3.05
C PHE A 69 -1.72 3.37 3.30
N ILE A 70 -1.60 2.25 2.59
CA ILE A 70 -0.48 1.33 2.72
C ILE A 70 0.05 1.00 1.33
N GLU A 71 1.33 1.26 1.14
CA GLU A 71 2.10 0.77 -0.01
C GLU A 71 2.86 -0.48 0.41
N LEU A 72 2.53 -1.62 -0.19
CA LEU A 72 3.09 -2.91 0.21
C LEU A 72 4.41 -3.15 -0.50
N LYS A 73 5.37 -3.75 0.20
CA LYS A 73 6.60 -4.27 -0.40
C LYS A 73 6.87 -5.68 0.07
N ARG A 74 7.38 -6.53 -0.81
CA ARG A 74 7.82 -7.88 -0.39
C ARG A 74 9.01 -7.83 0.56
N LYS A 75 9.12 -8.83 1.45
CA LYS A 75 10.30 -8.98 2.33
C LYS A 75 11.59 -9.05 1.48
N GLY A 76 12.62 -8.34 1.93
CA GLY A 76 13.91 -8.25 1.23
C GLY A 76 14.00 -7.12 0.20
N VAL A 77 12.91 -6.36 -0.04
CA VAL A 77 13.02 -5.10 -0.78
C VAL A 77 13.70 -4.06 0.11
N VAL A 78 14.78 -3.50 -0.42
CA VAL A 78 15.48 -2.36 0.19
C VAL A 78 14.80 -1.08 -0.31
N VAL A 79 13.94 -0.50 0.55
CA VAL A 79 13.26 0.78 0.30
C VAL A 79 14.17 1.95 0.68
N PHE A 80 14.81 1.84 1.85
CA PHE A 80 15.79 2.80 2.35
C PHE A 80 17.18 2.19 2.32
N LYS A 81 18.18 3.01 2.00
CA LYS A 81 19.59 2.64 2.13
C LYS A 81 19.95 2.56 3.62
N GLN A 82 21.14 2.05 3.91
CA GLN A 82 21.65 1.94 5.28
C GLN A 82 21.75 3.31 6.00
N ASP A 83 21.89 4.40 5.23
CA ASP A 83 21.91 5.78 5.73
C ASP A 83 20.51 6.37 5.98
N GLY A 84 19.44 5.58 5.78
CA GLY A 84 18.05 6.02 5.93
C GLY A 84 17.49 6.80 4.73
N THR A 85 18.30 7.10 3.71
CA THR A 85 17.81 7.77 2.50
C THR A 85 17.03 6.80 1.61
N LEU A 86 16.01 7.32 0.92
CA LEU A 86 15.27 6.52 -0.06
C LEU A 86 16.20 6.02 -1.18
N ARG A 87 15.95 4.80 -1.62
CA ARG A 87 16.63 4.24 -2.78
C ARG A 87 16.39 5.12 -4.01
N ALA A 88 17.44 5.30 -4.82
CA ALA A 88 17.36 6.02 -6.09
C ALA A 88 16.71 5.12 -7.17
N ASP A 89 15.44 4.80 -6.96
CA ASP A 89 14.56 4.10 -7.88
C ASP A 89 13.37 5.02 -8.14
N GLU A 90 13.15 5.37 -9.40
CA GLU A 90 12.14 6.37 -9.80
C GLU A 90 10.75 5.99 -9.29
N HIS A 91 10.40 4.70 -9.35
CA HIS A 91 9.10 4.23 -8.92
C HIS A 91 8.94 4.32 -7.40
N LEU A 92 9.96 3.92 -6.62
CA LEU A 92 9.94 4.09 -5.17
C LEU A 92 9.87 5.57 -4.75
N GLN A 93 10.52 6.47 -5.49
CA GLN A 93 10.46 7.90 -5.20
C GLN A 93 9.06 8.47 -5.46
N GLU A 94 8.39 8.07 -6.54
CA GLU A 94 7.02 8.48 -6.81
C GLU A 94 6.04 7.97 -5.76
N GLN A 95 6.19 6.72 -5.33
CA GLN A 95 5.40 6.14 -4.24
C GLN A 95 5.63 6.92 -2.94
N ALA A 96 6.88 7.22 -2.59
CA ALA A 96 7.21 8.00 -1.40
C ALA A 96 6.62 9.42 -1.46
N ALA A 97 6.65 10.06 -2.63
CA ALA A 97 6.05 11.38 -2.85
C ALA A 97 4.52 11.34 -2.71
N MET A 98 3.86 10.30 -3.23
CA MET A 98 2.42 10.11 -3.05
C MET A 98 2.07 9.94 -1.56
N LEU A 99 2.80 9.09 -0.84
CA LEU A 99 2.57 8.88 0.60
C LEU A 99 2.79 10.17 1.39
N ALA A 100 3.81 10.98 1.05
CA ALA A 100 4.02 12.29 1.66
C ALA A 100 2.85 13.25 1.41
N SER A 101 2.38 13.34 0.17
CA SER A 101 1.22 14.14 -0.23
C SER A 101 -0.05 13.72 0.53
N LEU A 102 -0.26 12.42 0.77
CA LEU A 102 -1.37 11.90 1.58
C LEU A 102 -1.23 12.30 3.05
N ARG A 103 -0.04 12.22 3.63
CA ARG A 103 0.22 12.68 5.02
C ARG A 103 -0.06 14.16 5.20
N GLU A 104 0.36 15.00 4.26
CA GLU A 104 0.06 16.44 4.27
C GLU A 104 -1.45 16.75 4.23
N ARG A 105 -2.27 15.82 3.74
CA ARG A 105 -3.74 15.94 3.66
C ARG A 105 -4.46 15.33 4.87
N GLY A 106 -3.73 14.91 5.90
CA GLY A 106 -4.31 14.35 7.12
C GLY A 106 -4.64 12.86 7.03
N TYR A 107 -4.01 12.10 6.12
CA TYR A 107 -4.10 10.64 6.11
C TYR A 107 -2.86 10.03 6.77
N ARG A 108 -3.01 8.88 7.43
CA ARG A 108 -1.83 8.06 7.75
C ARG A 108 -1.44 7.33 6.47
N ALA A 109 -0.19 7.40 6.05
CA ALA A 109 0.24 6.78 4.79
C ALA A 109 1.68 6.28 4.91
N GLU A 110 1.90 4.97 4.78
CA GLU A 110 3.20 4.35 5.05
C GLU A 110 3.53 3.23 4.08
N PHE A 111 4.83 2.96 3.93
CA PHE A 111 5.30 1.69 3.36
C PHE A 111 5.18 0.57 4.39
N ALA A 112 4.77 -0.62 3.96
CA ALA A 112 4.78 -1.82 4.79
C ALA A 112 5.57 -2.96 4.12
N ILE A 113 6.69 -3.36 4.72
CA ILE A 113 7.60 -4.37 4.17
C ILE A 113 7.22 -5.76 4.72
N GLY A 114 6.47 -6.50 3.91
CA GLY A 114 5.98 -7.84 4.23
C GLY A 114 4.65 -7.83 4.98
N TYR A 115 4.05 -9.02 5.05
CA TYR A 115 2.75 -9.23 5.69
C TYR A 115 2.71 -8.77 7.16
N ASP A 116 3.71 -9.17 7.97
CA ASP A 116 3.70 -8.88 9.41
C ASP A 116 3.75 -7.38 9.69
N ALA A 117 4.52 -6.61 8.91
CA ALA A 117 4.60 -5.16 9.02
C ALA A 117 3.27 -4.49 8.61
N ALA A 118 2.62 -5.00 7.57
CA ALA A 118 1.32 -4.49 7.12
C ALA A 118 0.24 -4.71 8.18
N VAL A 119 0.20 -5.91 8.78
CA VAL A 119 -0.72 -6.23 9.88
C VAL A 119 -0.46 -5.34 11.10
N ALA A 120 0.80 -5.21 11.53
CA ALA A 120 1.14 -4.37 12.67
C ALA A 120 0.73 -2.89 12.44
N LEU A 121 0.87 -2.39 11.22
CA LEU A 121 0.43 -1.05 10.86
C LEU A 121 -1.10 -0.90 10.91
N ILE A 122 -1.84 -1.90 10.42
CA ILE A 122 -3.30 -1.94 10.48
C ILE A 122 -3.79 -1.98 11.93
N GLU A 123 -3.22 -2.87 12.74
CA GLU A 123 -3.55 -3.01 14.16
C GLU A 123 -3.30 -1.69 14.90
N SER A 124 -2.11 -1.10 14.72
CA SER A 124 -1.75 0.22 15.30
C SER A 124 -2.61 1.38 14.83
N TYR A 125 -3.32 1.25 13.70
CA TYR A 125 -4.19 2.30 13.20
C TYR A 125 -5.62 2.16 13.71
N LEU A 126 -6.11 0.92 13.80
CA LEU A 126 -7.46 0.64 14.24
C LEU A 126 -7.59 0.56 15.78
N PHE A 127 -6.49 0.33 16.51
CA PHE A 127 -6.41 0.16 17.97
C PHE A 127 -5.16 0.82 18.56
#